data_AF-A0AB40BPI6-F1
#
_entry.id   AF-A0AB40BPI6-F1
#
_cell.length_a   1.000
_cell.length_b   1.000
_cell.length_c   1.000
_cell.angle_alpha   90.00
_cell.angle_beta   90.00
_cell.angle_gamma   90.00
#
_symmetry.space_group_name_H-M   'P 1'
#
loop_
_entity.id
_entity.type
_entity.pdbx_description
1 polymer ?
#
loop_
_entity_poly.entity_id
_entity_poly.type
_entity_poly.pdbx_seq_one_letter_code
_entity_poly.pdbx_strand_id
1 'polypeptide(L)'
;MSVSLPESASFAAETKKGYLAVTDRKDGYSFLYPFGWQEVVVQGQDKVFKDVIEPLESVSVNTVATSKGDIRDLGSPQEVAETLIKKVLAPPSQKIKLVEASEHDVDGKTYYTFEFIAQAPNFTRHALGTVTIGNGKFYTLTTGANERRWEKMKDKLHTVIDSFKTFVV
;
A
#
# COMPACT_ATOMS: atom_id res chain seq x y z
N MET A 1 43.40 3.06 -27.90
CA MET A 1 41.95 3.29 -28.09
C MET A 1 41.26 2.81 -26.82
N SER A 2 40.98 3.72 -25.90
CA SER A 2 40.27 3.44 -24.64
C SER A 2 38.77 3.53 -24.92
N VAL A 3 38.06 2.42 -24.76
CA VAL A 3 36.60 2.38 -24.89
C VAL A 3 36.02 2.79 -23.54
N SER A 4 35.42 3.98 -23.48
CA SER A 4 34.60 4.43 -22.36
C SER A 4 33.23 3.76 -22.45
N LEU A 5 32.90 2.90 -21.49
CA LEU A 5 31.53 2.41 -21.28
C LEU A 5 30.68 3.55 -20.68
N PRO A 6 29.40 3.72 -21.08
CA PRO A 6 28.54 4.71 -20.46
C PRO A 6 28.16 4.24 -19.06
N GLU A 7 28.39 5.08 -18.06
CA GLU A 7 27.77 4.95 -16.73
C GLU A 7 26.26 5.08 -16.90
N SER A 8 25.57 3.94 -16.91
CA SER A 8 24.13 3.90 -16.66
C SER A 8 23.92 4.38 -15.22
N ALA A 9 23.53 5.63 -15.06
CA ALA A 9 23.11 6.20 -13.79
C ALA A 9 21.93 5.39 -13.22
N SER A 10 22.25 4.40 -12.40
CA SER A 10 21.28 3.71 -11.57
C SER A 10 20.83 4.74 -10.53
N PHE A 11 19.59 5.20 -10.64
CA PHE A 11 18.94 6.00 -9.61
C PHE A 11 18.92 5.19 -8.31
N ALA A 12 19.91 5.40 -7.45
CA ALA A 12 19.87 4.94 -6.09
C ALA A 12 18.84 5.79 -5.34
N ALA A 13 17.58 5.37 -5.39
CA ALA A 13 16.61 5.78 -4.39
C ALA A 13 17.21 5.40 -3.02
N GLU A 14 17.28 6.38 -2.13
CA GLU A 14 17.83 6.26 -0.78
C GLU A 14 17.23 5.03 -0.09
N THR A 15 17.99 3.93 -0.03
CA THR A 15 17.45 2.65 0.44
C THR A 15 17.42 2.67 1.96
N LYS A 16 16.23 2.89 2.53
CA LYS A 16 16.01 2.67 3.96
C LYS A 16 16.45 1.25 4.30
N LYS A 17 17.40 1.10 5.22
CA LYS A 17 17.99 -0.20 5.56
C LYS A 17 16.89 -1.22 5.89
N GLY A 18 16.93 -2.37 5.23
CA GLY A 18 15.93 -3.43 5.40
C GLY A 18 14.69 -3.31 4.51
N TYR A 19 14.67 -2.37 3.56
CA TYR A 19 13.61 -2.19 2.58
C TYR A 19 14.15 -2.19 1.15
N LEU A 20 13.26 -2.52 0.23
CA LEU A 20 13.45 -2.40 -1.21
C LEU A 20 12.41 -1.43 -1.76
N ALA A 21 12.76 -0.70 -2.82
CA ALA A 21 11.87 0.29 -3.44
C ALA A 21 11.22 -0.27 -4.71
N VAL A 22 9.95 0.07 -4.90
CA VAL A 22 9.20 -0.15 -6.13
C VAL A 22 8.83 1.21 -6.71
N THR A 23 8.96 1.35 -8.02
CA THR A 23 8.48 2.51 -8.75
C THR A 23 7.79 2.03 -10.01
N ASP A 24 6.48 2.23 -10.08
CA ASP A 24 5.72 2.02 -11.30
C ASP A 24 5.54 3.36 -12.02
N ARG A 25 6.33 3.57 -13.07
CA ARG A 25 6.27 4.80 -13.87
C ARG A 25 5.08 4.86 -14.81
N LYS A 26 4.49 3.71 -15.13
CA LYS A 26 3.33 3.65 -16.03
C LYS A 26 2.08 4.08 -15.28
N ASP A 27 1.97 3.66 -14.03
CA ASP A 27 0.82 3.92 -13.18
C ASP A 27 1.05 5.04 -12.17
N GLY A 28 2.27 5.59 -12.08
CA GLY A 28 2.55 6.86 -11.42
C GLY A 28 2.66 6.76 -9.91
N TYR A 29 3.26 5.70 -9.39
CA TYR A 29 3.42 5.53 -7.94
C TYR A 29 4.72 4.83 -7.54
N SER A 30 5.09 4.98 -6.27
CA SER A 30 6.23 4.31 -5.65
C SER A 30 5.94 3.98 -4.19
N PHE A 31 6.59 2.94 -3.67
CA PHE A 31 6.56 2.58 -2.25
C PHE A 31 7.77 1.73 -1.88
N LEU A 32 8.01 1.60 -0.58
CA LEU A 32 8.99 0.68 0.00
C LEU A 32 8.28 -0.58 0.50
N TYR A 33 8.97 -1.73 0.42
CA TYR A 33 8.51 -2.97 1.03
C TYR A 33 9.64 -3.68 1.79
N PRO A 34 9.33 -4.50 2.82
CA PRO A 34 10.36 -5.17 3.60
C PRO A 34 11.23 -6.11 2.77
N PHE A 35 12.54 -6.09 3.02
CA PHE A 35 13.47 -7.05 2.43
C PHE A 35 13.07 -8.49 2.76
N GLY A 36 13.16 -9.38 1.77
CA GLY A 36 12.79 -10.80 1.89
C GLY A 36 11.40 -11.13 1.35
N TRP A 37 10.56 -10.13 1.07
CA TRP A 37 9.30 -10.35 0.38
C TRP A 37 9.50 -10.49 -1.14
N GLN A 38 8.68 -11.33 -1.76
CA GLN A 38 8.75 -11.63 -3.19
C GLN A 38 7.52 -11.11 -3.92
N GLU A 39 7.72 -10.62 -5.14
CA GLU A 39 6.64 -10.22 -6.02
C GLU A 39 5.84 -11.45 -6.46
N VAL A 40 4.52 -11.34 -6.45
CA VAL A 40 3.60 -12.34 -6.98
C VAL A 40 2.54 -11.69 -7.84
N VAL A 41 2.09 -12.39 -8.87
CA VAL A 41 1.01 -11.92 -9.74
C VAL A 41 -0.32 -12.39 -9.16
N VAL A 42 -1.22 -11.44 -8.87
CA VAL A 42 -2.58 -11.69 -8.41
C VAL A 42 -3.56 -10.99 -9.34
N GLN A 43 -4.54 -11.73 -9.85
CA GLN A 43 -5.53 -11.17 -10.76
C GLN A 43 -6.30 -10.02 -10.09
N GLY A 44 -6.38 -8.87 -10.76
CA GLY A 44 -7.06 -7.68 -10.27
C GLY A 44 -6.26 -6.84 -9.26
N GLN A 45 -4.99 -7.15 -9.05
CA GLN A 45 -4.04 -6.29 -8.33
C GLN A 45 -2.97 -5.81 -9.30
N ASP A 46 -2.47 -4.60 -9.07
CA ASP A 46 -1.42 -4.02 -9.90
C ASP A 46 -0.04 -4.54 -9.49
N LYS A 47 0.25 -4.49 -8.19
CA LYS A 47 1.46 -5.08 -7.59
C LYS A 47 1.13 -5.81 -6.31
N VAL A 48 1.76 -6.95 -6.08
CA VAL A 48 1.67 -7.68 -4.81
C VAL A 48 3.04 -8.21 -4.43
N PHE A 49 3.47 -7.93 -3.20
CA PHE A 49 4.66 -8.50 -2.58
C PHE A 49 4.26 -9.19 -1.29
N LYS A 50 4.81 -10.37 -1.01
CA LYS A 50 4.52 -11.10 0.22
C LYS A 50 5.74 -11.81 0.79
N ASP A 51 5.71 -12.06 2.09
CA ASP A 51 6.67 -12.92 2.74
C ASP A 51 6.53 -14.36 2.23
N VAL A 52 7.66 -15.04 2.07
CA VAL A 52 7.71 -16.43 1.57
C VAL A 52 7.22 -17.42 2.64
N ILE A 53 7.42 -17.10 3.91
CA ILE A 53 7.13 -17.95 5.05
C ILE A 53 5.76 -17.59 5.65
N GLU A 54 5.42 -16.30 5.70
CA GLU A 54 4.24 -15.77 6.40
C GLU A 54 3.25 -15.14 5.42
N PRO A 55 2.29 -15.89 4.86
CA PRO A 55 1.48 -15.44 3.73
C PRO A 55 0.54 -14.25 4.03
N LEU A 56 0.30 -13.96 5.30
CA LEU A 56 -0.49 -12.79 5.74
C LEU A 56 0.33 -11.51 5.83
N GLU A 57 1.66 -11.64 5.79
CA GLU A 57 2.62 -10.54 5.67
C GLU A 57 2.78 -10.19 4.19
N SER A 58 2.04 -9.17 3.76
CA SER A 58 1.99 -8.77 2.36
C SER A 58 1.68 -7.30 2.19
N VAL A 59 2.02 -6.77 1.02
CA VAL A 59 1.60 -5.47 0.52
C VAL A 59 1.04 -5.64 -0.87
N SER A 60 -0.08 -4.98 -1.16
CA SER A 60 -0.69 -4.95 -2.48
C SER A 60 -1.08 -3.53 -2.86
N VAL A 61 -0.92 -3.21 -4.13
CA VAL A 61 -1.43 -1.99 -4.75
C VAL A 61 -2.52 -2.36 -5.73
N ASN A 62 -3.64 -1.67 -5.64
CA ASN A 62 -4.73 -1.71 -6.60
C ASN A 62 -4.98 -0.30 -7.15
N THR A 63 -5.32 -0.22 -8.43
CA THR A 63 -5.72 1.03 -9.08
C THR A 63 -7.04 0.84 -9.80
N VAL A 64 -7.94 1.81 -9.61
CA VAL A 64 -9.26 1.82 -10.27
C VAL A 64 -9.47 3.17 -10.93
N ALA A 65 -9.93 3.20 -12.17
CA ALA A 65 -10.25 4.46 -12.84
C ALA A 65 -11.35 5.22 -12.08
N THR A 66 -11.21 6.53 -11.95
CA THR A 66 -12.17 7.38 -11.26
C THR A 66 -12.31 8.73 -11.97
N SER A 67 -13.51 9.30 -11.94
CA SER A 67 -13.79 10.65 -12.43
C SER A 67 -13.65 11.72 -11.33
N LYS A 68 -13.37 11.31 -10.10
CA LYS A 68 -13.16 12.23 -8.96
C LYS A 68 -11.77 12.87 -9.03
N GLY A 69 -11.67 14.10 -8.54
CA GLY A 69 -10.43 14.87 -8.55
C GLY A 69 -9.66 14.73 -7.24
N ASP A 70 -10.37 14.70 -6.12
CA ASP A 70 -9.80 14.59 -4.79
C ASP A 70 -10.51 13.47 -4.00
N ILE A 71 -9.79 12.82 -3.09
CA ILE A 71 -10.37 11.78 -2.24
C ILE A 71 -11.42 12.32 -1.25
N ARG A 72 -11.34 13.61 -0.90
CA ARG A 72 -12.37 14.32 -0.12
C ARG A 72 -13.72 14.35 -0.81
N ASP A 73 -13.77 14.19 -2.13
CA ASP A 73 -15.03 14.08 -2.89
C ASP A 73 -15.80 12.78 -2.59
N LEU A 74 -15.16 11.83 -1.90
CA LEU A 74 -15.75 10.53 -1.52
C LEU A 74 -16.25 10.48 -0.08
N GLY A 75 -15.96 11.50 0.74
CA GLY A 75 -16.36 11.59 2.14
C GLY A 75 -15.17 11.68 3.10
N SER A 76 -15.46 11.54 4.39
CA SER A 76 -14.44 11.55 5.46
C SER A 76 -13.53 10.32 5.40
N PRO A 77 -12.32 10.38 6.02
CA PRO A 77 -11.44 9.21 6.11
C PRO A 77 -12.12 7.97 6.67
N GLN A 78 -12.96 8.14 7.69
CA GLN A 78 -13.71 7.06 8.33
C GLN A 78 -14.72 6.42 7.36
N GLU A 79 -15.54 7.22 6.69
CA GLU A 79 -16.56 6.71 5.75
C GLU A 79 -15.92 5.99 4.56
N VAL A 80 -14.84 6.55 4.01
CA VAL A 80 -14.12 5.96 2.89
C VAL A 80 -13.45 4.66 3.33
N ALA A 81 -12.75 4.65 4.47
CA ALA A 81 -12.10 3.45 5.01
C ALA A 81 -13.13 2.34 5.27
N GLU A 82 -14.23 2.63 5.97
CA GLU A 82 -15.27 1.64 6.24
C GLU A 82 -15.86 1.05 4.96
N THR A 83 -16.18 1.91 3.99
CA THR A 83 -16.75 1.48 2.71
C THR A 83 -15.78 0.59 1.95
N LEU A 84 -14.52 1.00 1.88
CA LEU A 84 -13.48 0.27 1.17
C LEU A 84 -13.19 -1.09 1.82
N ILE A 85 -13.09 -1.14 3.15
CA ILE A 85 -12.84 -2.40 3.86
C ILE A 85 -14.01 -3.37 3.65
N LYS A 86 -15.25 -2.90 3.85
CA LYS A 86 -16.46 -3.74 3.75
C LYS A 86 -16.73 -4.24 2.33
N LYS A 87 -16.42 -3.44 1.29
CA LYS A 87 -16.79 -3.76 -0.10
C LYS A 87 -15.65 -4.36 -0.92
N VAL A 88 -14.39 -4.08 -0.57
CA VAL A 88 -13.24 -4.38 -1.44
C VAL A 88 -12.15 -5.16 -0.71
N LEU A 89 -11.74 -4.75 0.49
CA LEU A 89 -10.55 -5.32 1.14
C LEU A 89 -10.83 -6.57 1.96
N ALA A 90 -12.06 -6.77 2.40
CA ALA A 90 -12.43 -7.94 3.19
C ALA A 90 -13.64 -8.68 2.60
N PRO A 91 -13.59 -10.02 2.55
CA PRO A 91 -14.77 -10.82 2.27
C PRO A 91 -15.91 -10.55 3.27
N PRO A 92 -17.18 -10.62 2.83
CA PRO A 92 -18.34 -10.42 3.71
C PRO A 92 -18.42 -11.37 4.92
N SER A 93 -17.70 -12.50 4.86
CA SER A 93 -17.63 -13.48 5.94
C SER A 93 -16.69 -13.08 7.08
N GLN A 94 -15.86 -12.05 6.90
CA GLN A 94 -14.92 -11.58 7.92
C GLN A 94 -15.56 -10.53 8.82
N LYS A 95 -15.26 -10.61 10.12
CA LYS A 95 -15.63 -9.56 11.07
C LYS A 95 -14.59 -8.44 11.02
N ILE A 96 -15.05 -7.23 10.72
CA ILE A 96 -14.19 -6.06 10.52
C ILE A 96 -14.33 -5.11 11.68
N LYS A 97 -13.18 -4.59 12.14
CA LYS A 97 -13.08 -3.49 13.08
C LYS A 97 -12.13 -2.44 12.50
N LEU A 98 -12.64 -1.23 12.25
CA LEU A 98 -11.80 -0.07 12.01
C LEU A 98 -11.18 0.37 13.34
N VAL A 99 -9.87 0.56 13.35
CA VAL A 99 -9.10 0.99 14.54
C VAL A 99 -8.89 2.50 14.49
N GLU A 100 -8.38 2.98 13.36
CA GLU A 100 -8.09 4.40 13.13
C GLU A 100 -8.31 4.75 11.65
N ALA A 101 -8.69 6.00 11.40
CA ALA A 101 -8.62 6.60 10.07
C ALA A 101 -8.23 8.07 10.21
N SER A 102 -7.30 8.52 9.36
CA SER A 102 -6.73 9.86 9.39
C SER A 102 -6.52 10.40 7.98
N GLU A 103 -6.52 11.72 7.86
CA GLU A 103 -6.17 12.45 6.64
C GLU A 103 -4.81 13.09 6.83
N HIS A 104 -3.99 13.07 5.77
CA HIS A 104 -2.76 13.86 5.72
C HIS A 104 -2.51 14.36 4.29
N ASP A 105 -1.72 15.42 4.18
CA ASP A 105 -1.29 15.99 2.90
C ASP A 105 0.19 15.67 2.68
N VAL A 106 0.51 15.19 1.47
CA VAL A 106 1.89 14.98 1.02
C VAL A 106 2.05 15.69 -0.31
N ASP A 107 2.89 16.72 -0.33
CA ASP A 107 3.22 17.49 -1.53
C ASP A 107 1.98 18.05 -2.27
N GLY A 108 0.97 18.50 -1.51
CA GLY A 108 -0.28 19.07 -2.04
C GLY A 108 -1.29 18.01 -2.50
N LYS A 109 -1.07 16.75 -2.16
CA LYS A 109 -1.98 15.64 -2.44
C LYS A 109 -2.51 15.05 -1.15
N THR A 110 -3.82 14.87 -1.11
CA THR A 110 -4.53 14.29 0.04
C THR A 110 -4.42 12.78 0.05
N TYR A 111 -4.06 12.23 1.20
CA TYR A 111 -4.03 10.81 1.47
C TYR A 111 -4.91 10.51 2.67
N TYR A 112 -5.69 9.43 2.59
CA TYR A 112 -6.30 8.85 3.77
C TYR A 112 -5.55 7.59 4.17
N THR A 113 -5.23 7.50 5.45
CA THR A 113 -4.63 6.32 6.07
C THR A 113 -5.57 5.72 7.08
N PHE A 114 -5.60 4.41 7.17
CA PHE A 114 -6.45 3.73 8.13
C PHE A 114 -5.87 2.40 8.58
N GLU A 115 -6.19 2.03 9.81
CA GLU A 115 -5.83 0.77 10.45
C GLU A 115 -7.10 -0.04 10.72
N PHE A 116 -7.08 -1.33 10.40
CA PHE A 116 -8.22 -2.20 10.62
C PHE A 116 -7.82 -3.64 10.93
N ILE A 117 -8.71 -4.32 11.65
CA ILE A 117 -8.59 -5.72 11.98
C ILE A 117 -9.67 -6.49 11.23
N ALA A 118 -9.24 -7.54 10.51
CA ALA A 118 -10.11 -8.46 9.80
C ALA A 118 -10.00 -9.86 10.40
N GLN A 119 -11.06 -10.31 11.06
CA GLN A 119 -11.12 -11.62 11.70
C GLN A 119 -11.85 -12.64 10.82
N ALA A 120 -11.15 -13.71 10.47
CA ALA A 120 -11.67 -14.91 9.82
C ALA A 120 -11.74 -16.08 10.84
N PRO A 121 -12.40 -17.21 10.51
CA PRO A 121 -12.51 -18.35 11.44
C PRO A 121 -11.18 -18.93 11.89
N ASN A 122 -10.15 -18.86 11.06
CA ASN A 122 -8.84 -19.51 11.26
C ASN A 122 -7.67 -18.52 11.43
N PHE A 123 -7.87 -17.22 11.18
CA PHE A 123 -6.85 -16.21 11.39
C PHE A 123 -7.46 -14.83 11.65
N THR A 124 -6.68 -13.98 12.30
CA THR A 124 -6.95 -12.54 12.38
C THR A 124 -5.82 -11.82 11.66
N ARG A 125 -6.17 -10.93 10.73
CA ARG A 125 -5.22 -10.08 10.02
C ARG A 125 -5.35 -8.65 10.53
N HIS A 126 -4.25 -8.08 10.96
CA HIS A 126 -4.10 -6.67 11.26
C HIS A 126 -3.54 -5.98 10.02
N ALA A 127 -4.22 -4.96 9.52
CA ALA A 127 -3.89 -4.34 8.26
C ALA A 127 -3.92 -2.81 8.33
N LEU A 128 -3.09 -2.20 7.50
CA LEU A 128 -3.05 -0.78 7.23
C LEU A 128 -3.40 -0.55 5.77
N GLY A 129 -4.09 0.56 5.50
CA GLY A 129 -4.39 1.02 4.15
C GLY A 129 -4.00 2.48 3.98
N THR A 130 -3.54 2.83 2.78
CA THR A 130 -3.41 4.21 2.33
C THR A 130 -4.05 4.35 0.95
N VAL A 131 -4.81 5.41 0.79
CA VAL A 131 -5.59 5.69 -0.41
C VAL A 131 -5.44 7.15 -0.82
N THR A 132 -5.45 7.39 -2.12
CA THR A 132 -5.42 8.73 -2.71
C THR A 132 -6.00 8.71 -4.12
N ILE A 133 -6.27 9.89 -4.66
CA ILE A 133 -6.66 10.07 -6.05
C ILE A 133 -5.56 10.85 -6.80
N GLY A 134 -5.21 10.37 -7.99
CA GLY A 134 -4.23 11.00 -8.87
C GLY A 134 -4.29 10.39 -10.25
N ASN A 135 -3.84 11.10 -11.29
CA ASN A 135 -3.75 10.54 -12.65
C ASN A 135 -5.07 9.90 -13.16
N GLY A 136 -6.24 10.40 -12.71
CA GLY A 136 -7.55 9.80 -13.02
C GLY A 136 -7.80 8.43 -12.38
N LYS A 137 -7.05 8.05 -11.34
CA LYS A 137 -7.09 6.76 -10.66
C LYS A 137 -7.27 6.93 -9.16
N PHE A 138 -8.04 6.02 -8.57
CA PHE A 138 -8.11 5.77 -7.15
C PHE A 138 -7.06 4.71 -6.81
N TYR A 139 -6.05 5.10 -6.05
CA TYR A 139 -4.99 4.21 -5.60
C TYR A 139 -5.34 3.64 -4.24
N THR A 140 -5.07 2.36 -4.06
CA THR A 140 -5.16 1.70 -2.76
C THR A 140 -3.93 0.87 -2.55
N LEU A 141 -3.11 1.23 -1.56
CA LEU A 141 -2.11 0.34 -1.02
C LEU A 141 -2.64 -0.25 0.29
N THR A 142 -2.55 -1.57 0.43
CA THR A 142 -2.91 -2.28 1.65
C THR A 142 -1.77 -3.18 2.07
N THR A 143 -1.38 -3.11 3.33
CA THR A 143 -0.39 -4.02 3.91
C THR A 143 -0.90 -4.58 5.24
N GLY A 144 -0.31 -5.65 5.74
CA GLY A 144 -0.76 -6.24 6.99
C GLY A 144 0.05 -7.44 7.39
N ALA A 145 -0.27 -7.98 8.57
CA ALA A 145 0.31 -9.19 9.12
C ALA A 145 -0.75 -9.98 9.90
N ASN A 146 -0.41 -11.20 10.31
CA ASN A 146 -1.21 -11.90 11.31
C ASN A 146 -1.19 -11.10 12.63
N GLU A 147 -2.33 -10.99 13.30
CA GLU A 147 -2.48 -10.30 14.60
C GLU A 147 -1.43 -10.76 15.61
N ARG A 148 -1.12 -12.07 15.66
CA ARG A 148 -0.13 -12.63 16.59
C ARG A 148 1.29 -12.06 16.41
N ARG A 149 1.60 -11.54 15.21
CA ARG A 149 2.89 -10.97 14.83
C ARG A 149 2.85 -9.45 14.70
N TRP A 150 1.71 -8.81 14.97
CA TRP A 150 1.52 -7.37 14.76
C TRP A 150 2.60 -6.54 15.46
N GLU A 151 2.86 -6.78 16.75
CA GLU A 151 3.88 -6.04 17.51
C GLU A 151 5.29 -6.12 16.92
N LYS A 152 5.62 -7.18 16.17
CA LYS A 152 6.91 -7.32 15.48
C LYS A 152 6.94 -6.63 14.12
N MET A 153 5.77 -6.43 13.51
CA MET A 153 5.65 -5.97 12.13
C MET A 153 5.12 -4.55 12.01
N LYS A 154 4.43 -4.01 13.01
CA LYS A 154 3.76 -2.71 12.95
C LYS A 154 4.66 -1.59 12.44
N ASP A 155 5.86 -1.42 13.00
CA ASP A 155 6.81 -0.37 12.58
C ASP A 155 7.24 -0.56 11.13
N LYS A 156 7.36 -1.82 10.70
CA LYS A 156 7.72 -2.13 9.34
C LYS A 156 6.61 -1.78 8.36
N LEU A 157 5.37 -2.11 8.73
CA LEU A 157 4.19 -1.92 7.92
C LEU A 157 3.77 -0.43 7.86
N HIS A 158 3.92 0.33 8.94
CA HIS A 158 3.78 1.79 8.90
C HIS A 158 4.78 2.42 7.94
N THR A 159 6.05 2.00 7.96
CA THR A 159 7.03 2.48 6.98
C THR A 159 6.61 2.22 5.53
N VAL A 160 5.96 1.08 5.24
CA VAL A 160 5.43 0.79 3.89
C VAL A 160 4.37 1.82 3.51
N ILE A 161 3.41 2.05 4.41
CA ILE A 161 2.30 3.00 4.22
C ILE A 161 2.82 4.42 4.03
N ASP A 162 3.71 4.88 4.91
CA ASP A 162 4.27 6.24 4.90
C ASP A 162 5.15 6.51 3.68
N SER A 163 5.70 5.44 3.09
CA SER A 163 6.52 5.54 1.87
C SER A 163 5.70 5.62 0.58
N PHE A 164 4.40 5.33 0.63
CA PHE A 164 3.56 5.32 -0.55
C PHE A 164 3.38 6.74 -1.10
N LYS A 165 3.80 6.96 -2.33
CA LYS A 165 3.66 8.24 -3.02
C LYS A 165 3.16 8.03 -4.43
N THR A 166 2.39 9.00 -4.92
CA THR A 166 1.98 9.07 -6.31
C THR A 166 2.61 10.30 -6.95
N PHE A 167 2.91 10.21 -8.24
CA PHE A 167 3.52 11.26 -9.02
C PHE A 167 2.82 11.36 -10.39
N VAL A 168 2.94 12.53 -11.01
CA VAL A 168 2.38 12.78 -12.33
C VAL A 168 3.15 11.96 -13.37
N VAL A 169 2.41 11.30 -14.26
CA VAL A 169 2.94 10.54 -15.41
C VAL A 169 2.90 11.39 -16.66
#